data_AF-A0A419J5M8-F1
#
_entry.id   AF-A0A419J5M8-F1
#
_cell.length_a   1.000
_cell.length_b   1.000
_cell.length_c   1.000
_cell.angle_alpha   90.00
_cell.angle_beta   90.00
_cell.angle_gamma   90.00
#
_symmetry.space_group_name_H-M   'P 1'
#
loop_
_entity.id
_entity.type
_entity.pdbx_description
1 polymer ?
#
loop_
_entity_poly.entity_id
_entity_poly.type
_entity_poly.pdbx_seq_one_letter_code
_entity_poly.pdbx_strand_id
1 'polypeptide(L)'
;MKKKIIYPNNTLTRKMNRQGWETVEQFYHNSSVNQVVSRETCRQLILHQKKVVEPIFIKIAEALGFTPNEIKDVLHEYGYTDFVHLIGDHHGLKLTDEEETFLSLFRKLRRSRPAVVTSLLNIFDSLCCVAEIDCSEEISRLNKRQ
;
A
#
# COMPACT_ATOMS: atom_id res chain seq x y z
N MET A 1 -22.02 -36.98 -8.55
CA MET A 1 -20.61 -36.60 -8.81
C MET A 1 -20.47 -35.08 -8.66
N LYS A 2 -19.71 -34.58 -7.67
CA LYS A 2 -19.45 -33.14 -7.57
C LYS A 2 -18.58 -32.73 -8.75
N LYS A 3 -19.06 -31.83 -9.62
CA LYS A 3 -18.26 -31.28 -10.72
C LYS A 3 -16.99 -30.67 -10.12
N LYS A 4 -15.81 -31.15 -10.53
CA LYS A 4 -14.53 -30.55 -10.16
C LYS A 4 -14.52 -29.15 -10.74
N ILE A 5 -14.52 -28.12 -9.89
CA ILE A 5 -14.42 -26.73 -10.32
C ILE A 5 -13.03 -26.56 -10.92
N ILE A 6 -12.96 -26.21 -12.20
CA ILE A 6 -11.70 -25.89 -12.88
C ILE A 6 -11.46 -24.40 -12.66
N TYR A 7 -10.38 -24.08 -11.98
CA TYR A 7 -9.99 -22.71 -11.73
C TYR A 7 -9.22 -22.16 -12.94
N PRO A 8 -9.57 -20.97 -13.43
CA PRO A 8 -8.83 -20.35 -14.53
C PRO A 8 -7.42 -19.98 -14.09
N ASN A 9 -6.45 -20.08 -15.01
CA ASN A 9 -5.09 -19.63 -14.75
C ASN A 9 -4.99 -18.09 -14.89
N ASN A 10 -5.64 -17.36 -13.98
CA ASN A 10 -5.62 -15.90 -13.92
C ASN A 10 -4.83 -15.39 -12.72
N THR A 11 -4.56 -14.09 -12.70
CA THR A 11 -3.74 -13.45 -11.65
C THR A 11 -4.33 -13.63 -10.24
N LEU A 12 -5.65 -13.56 -10.08
CA LEU A 12 -6.34 -13.77 -8.80
C LEU A 12 -6.17 -15.21 -8.28
N THR A 13 -6.41 -16.20 -9.13
CA THR A 13 -6.28 -17.63 -8.79
C THR A 13 -4.83 -17.99 -8.47
N ARG A 14 -3.85 -17.45 -9.22
CA ARG A 14 -2.42 -17.66 -8.91
C ARG A 14 -2.04 -17.10 -7.55
N LYS A 15 -2.51 -15.91 -7.19
CA LYS A 15 -2.25 -15.30 -5.88
C LYS A 15 -2.93 -16.09 -4.75
N MET A 16 -4.19 -16.50 -4.95
CA MET A 16 -4.93 -17.36 -4.03
C MET A 16 -4.17 -18.66 -3.72
N ASN A 17 -3.70 -19.37 -4.76
CA ASN A 17 -2.91 -20.59 -4.60
C ASN A 17 -1.57 -20.35 -3.90
N ARG A 18 -0.89 -19.23 -4.17
CA ARG A 18 0.37 -18.84 -3.49
C ARG A 18 0.17 -18.58 -2.00
N GLN A 19 -1.02 -18.15 -1.58
CA GLN A 19 -1.38 -17.98 -0.17
C GLN A 19 -1.87 -19.27 0.50
N GLY A 20 -1.80 -20.41 -0.21
CA GLY A 20 -2.17 -21.72 0.32
C GLY A 20 -3.67 -22.01 0.29
N TRP A 21 -4.46 -21.21 -0.44
CA TRP A 21 -5.88 -21.47 -0.65
C TRP A 21 -6.08 -22.17 -2.00
N GLU A 22 -6.54 -23.42 -1.95
CA GLU A 22 -6.77 -24.25 -3.15
C GLU A 22 -8.17 -24.04 -3.72
N THR A 23 -9.08 -23.43 -2.97
CA THR A 23 -10.46 -23.19 -3.38
C THR A 23 -10.96 -21.80 -2.97
N VAL A 24 -11.92 -21.26 -3.74
CA VAL A 24 -12.66 -20.03 -3.35
C VAL A 24 -13.26 -20.18 -1.95
N GLU A 25 -13.69 -21.38 -1.59
CA GLU A 25 -14.37 -21.62 -0.32
C GLU A 25 -13.42 -21.49 0.86
N GLN A 26 -12.21 -22.04 0.73
CA GLN A 26 -11.15 -21.83 1.72
C GLN A 26 -10.79 -20.34 1.81
N PHE A 27 -10.62 -19.66 0.68
CA PHE A 27 -10.34 -18.23 0.68
C PHE A 27 -11.47 -17.43 1.36
N TYR A 28 -12.73 -17.66 0.98
CA TYR A 28 -13.88 -16.92 1.47
C TYR A 28 -14.04 -17.08 2.98
N HIS A 29 -13.91 -18.30 3.51
CA HIS A 29 -14.09 -18.55 4.93
C HIS A 29 -12.89 -18.14 5.79
N ASN A 30 -11.67 -18.21 5.26
CA ASN A 30 -10.45 -17.93 6.02
C ASN A 30 -9.90 -16.51 5.85
N SER A 31 -10.47 -15.70 4.96
CA SER A 31 -10.10 -14.29 4.77
C SER A 31 -11.17 -13.34 5.32
N SER A 32 -10.83 -12.06 5.43
CA SER A 32 -11.76 -10.99 5.82
C SER A 32 -12.83 -10.68 4.77
N VAL A 33 -12.77 -11.29 3.58
CA VAL A 33 -13.69 -11.00 2.45
C VAL A 33 -15.14 -11.38 2.78
N ASN A 34 -15.37 -12.37 3.62
CA ASN A 34 -16.71 -12.82 4.03
C ASN A 34 -17.51 -11.76 4.80
N GLN A 35 -16.85 -10.76 5.36
CA GLN A 35 -17.49 -9.69 6.12
C GLN A 35 -18.12 -8.63 5.21
N VAL A 36 -17.65 -8.55 3.95
CA VAL A 36 -17.91 -7.41 3.05
C VAL A 36 -18.47 -7.82 1.70
N VAL A 37 -18.26 -9.07 1.26
CA VAL A 37 -18.68 -9.56 -0.05
C VAL A 37 -19.42 -10.87 0.08
N SER A 38 -20.43 -11.09 -0.76
CA SER A 38 -21.13 -12.39 -0.80
C SER A 38 -20.26 -13.49 -1.40
N ARG A 39 -20.42 -14.73 -0.92
CA ARG A 39 -19.70 -15.90 -1.45
C ARG A 39 -19.80 -16.04 -2.96
N GLU A 40 -20.99 -15.86 -3.51
CA GLU A 40 -21.20 -16.02 -4.96
C GLU A 40 -20.52 -14.90 -5.75
N THR A 41 -20.52 -13.67 -5.25
CA THR A 41 -19.78 -12.56 -5.87
C THR A 41 -18.27 -12.82 -5.88
N CYS A 42 -17.72 -13.30 -4.76
CA CYS A 42 -16.32 -13.69 -4.67
C CYS A 42 -15.98 -14.81 -5.67
N ARG A 43 -16.82 -15.84 -5.72
CA ARG A 43 -16.66 -16.97 -6.65
C ARG A 43 -16.69 -16.55 -8.10
N GLN A 44 -17.66 -15.72 -8.49
CA GLN A 44 -17.81 -15.23 -9.86
C GLN A 44 -16.60 -14.39 -10.29
N LEU A 45 -16.03 -13.59 -9.39
CA LEU A 45 -14.84 -12.81 -9.71
C LEU A 45 -13.60 -13.69 -9.88
N ILE A 46 -13.28 -14.55 -8.90
CA ILE A 46 -12.06 -15.37 -8.92
C ILE A 46 -12.07 -16.32 -10.12
N LEU A 47 -13.24 -16.92 -10.41
CA LEU A 47 -13.41 -17.79 -11.58
C LEU A 47 -13.52 -17.02 -12.90
N HIS A 48 -13.35 -15.70 -12.90
CA HIS A 48 -13.45 -14.83 -14.08
C HIS A 48 -14.75 -15.02 -14.87
N GLN A 49 -15.84 -15.31 -14.16
CA GLN A 49 -17.15 -15.54 -14.78
C GLN A 49 -17.92 -14.23 -14.95
N LYS A 50 -17.68 -13.25 -14.07
CA LYS A 50 -18.37 -11.96 -14.10
C LYS A 50 -17.48 -10.85 -13.58
N LYS A 51 -17.48 -9.72 -14.28
CA LYS A 51 -16.92 -8.46 -13.77
C LYS A 51 -17.80 -7.96 -12.62
N VAL A 52 -17.17 -7.53 -11.53
CA VAL A 52 -17.87 -6.93 -10.38
C VAL A 52 -17.67 -5.42 -10.39
N VAL A 53 -18.30 -4.70 -9.46
CA VAL A 53 -17.98 -3.28 -9.29
C VAL A 53 -16.60 -3.12 -8.66
N GLU A 54 -15.87 -2.08 -9.05
CA GLU A 54 -14.47 -1.84 -8.64
C GLU A 54 -14.23 -1.94 -7.12
N PRO A 55 -15.07 -1.36 -6.22
CA PRO A 55 -14.83 -1.47 -4.78
C PRO A 55 -14.83 -2.92 -4.27
N ILE A 56 -15.67 -3.76 -4.86
CA ILE A 56 -15.73 -5.20 -4.51
C ILE A 56 -14.48 -5.91 -5.01
N PHE A 57 -14.00 -5.55 -6.21
CA PHE A 57 -12.74 -6.08 -6.73
C PHE A 57 -11.58 -5.75 -5.80
N ILE A 58 -11.45 -4.48 -5.41
CA ILE A 58 -10.39 -4.00 -4.53
C ILE A 58 -10.42 -4.77 -3.21
N LYS A 59 -11.59 -4.94 -2.58
CA LYS A 59 -11.70 -5.71 -1.31
C LYS A 59 -11.29 -7.17 -1.45
N ILE A 60 -11.61 -7.81 -2.59
CA ILE A 60 -11.17 -9.18 -2.85
C ILE A 60 -9.66 -9.23 -3.08
N ALA A 61 -9.09 -8.27 -3.81
CA ALA A 61 -7.66 -8.21 -4.08
C ALA A 61 -6.84 -7.89 -2.81
N GLU A 62 -7.31 -6.96 -1.97
CA GLU A 62 -6.71 -6.69 -0.65
C GLU A 62 -6.69 -7.96 0.22
N ALA A 63 -7.81 -8.71 0.27
CA ALA A 63 -7.89 -9.96 1.02
C ALA A 63 -6.99 -11.07 0.45
N LEU A 64 -6.69 -11.04 -0.84
CA LEU A 64 -5.70 -11.90 -1.52
C LEU A 64 -4.25 -11.38 -1.34
N GLY A 65 -4.04 -10.33 -0.56
CA GLY A 65 -2.72 -9.74 -0.27
C GLY A 65 -2.06 -9.09 -1.48
N PHE A 66 -2.85 -8.52 -2.40
CA PHE A 66 -2.30 -7.63 -3.42
C PHE A 66 -1.94 -6.27 -2.81
N THR A 67 -0.79 -5.73 -3.21
CA THR A 67 -0.41 -4.34 -2.91
C THR A 67 -1.22 -3.38 -3.78
N PRO A 68 -1.39 -2.10 -3.40
CA PRO A 68 -2.15 -1.13 -4.18
C PRO A 68 -1.67 -0.99 -5.64
N ASN A 69 -0.36 -1.07 -5.87
CA ASN A 69 0.21 -1.05 -7.22
C ASN A 69 -0.18 -2.31 -8.01
N GLU A 70 -0.06 -3.49 -7.40
CA GLU A 70 -0.52 -4.71 -8.06
C GLU A 70 -2.05 -4.69 -8.31
N ILE A 71 -2.84 -4.11 -7.40
CA ILE A 71 -4.29 -3.96 -7.59
C ILE A 71 -4.57 -3.10 -8.83
N LYS A 72 -3.85 -1.99 -9.00
CA LYS A 72 -3.95 -1.13 -10.18
C LYS A 72 -3.63 -1.91 -11.47
N ASP A 73 -2.54 -2.67 -11.47
CA ASP A 73 -2.12 -3.44 -12.64
C ASP A 73 -3.14 -4.53 -13.02
N VAL A 74 -3.66 -5.26 -12.03
CA VAL A 74 -4.66 -6.31 -12.26
C VAL A 74 -6.01 -5.71 -12.65
N LEU A 75 -6.38 -4.57 -12.08
CA LEU A 75 -7.60 -3.88 -12.51
C LEU A 75 -7.54 -3.47 -13.99
N HIS A 76 -6.39 -2.98 -14.46
CA HIS A 76 -6.18 -2.69 -15.88
C HIS A 76 -6.26 -3.97 -16.74
N GLU A 77 -5.66 -5.07 -16.28
CA GLU A 77 -5.76 -6.41 -16.92
C GLU A 77 -7.24 -6.85 -17.06
N TYR A 78 -8.10 -6.49 -16.09
CA TYR A 78 -9.53 -6.84 -16.08
C TYR A 78 -10.41 -5.78 -16.77
N GLY A 79 -9.80 -4.81 -17.46
CA GLY A 79 -10.51 -3.82 -18.30
C GLY A 79 -11.34 -2.82 -17.50
N TYR A 80 -10.99 -2.56 -16.24
CA TYR A 80 -11.48 -1.37 -15.56
C TYR A 80 -10.64 -0.18 -16.08
N THR A 81 -11.29 0.92 -16.46
CA THR A 81 -10.62 2.06 -17.13
C THR A 81 -10.74 3.37 -16.34
N ASP A 82 -11.78 3.48 -15.52
CA ASP A 82 -12.12 4.70 -14.78
C ASP A 82 -11.75 4.54 -13.29
N PHE A 83 -10.45 4.49 -12.98
CA PHE A 83 -9.96 4.35 -11.60
C PHE A 83 -10.00 5.67 -10.86
N VAL A 84 -11.12 5.95 -10.19
CA VAL A 84 -11.30 7.19 -9.43
C VAL A 84 -10.86 7.04 -7.96
N HIS A 85 -10.63 5.82 -7.46
CA HIS A 85 -10.53 5.58 -6.01
C HIS A 85 -9.31 4.82 -5.49
N LEU A 86 -8.30 4.55 -6.31
CA LEU A 86 -7.01 4.08 -5.78
C LEU A 86 -6.20 5.29 -5.32
N ILE A 87 -6.53 5.80 -4.13
CA ILE A 87 -5.59 6.60 -3.35
C ILE A 87 -4.42 5.66 -3.12
N GLY A 88 -3.31 5.89 -3.84
CA GLY A 88 -2.09 5.13 -3.60
C GLY A 88 -1.80 5.18 -2.11
N ASP A 89 -1.52 4.02 -1.50
CA ASP A 89 -0.87 4.04 -0.20
C ASP A 89 0.40 4.87 -0.40
N HIS A 90 0.41 6.07 0.16
CA HIS A 90 1.64 6.66 0.59
C HIS A 90 2.19 5.69 1.63
N HIS A 91 2.89 4.65 1.18
CA HIS A 91 3.91 4.02 1.98
C HIS A 91 4.77 5.19 2.45
N GLY A 92 4.61 5.56 3.73
CA GLY A 92 5.58 6.41 4.39
C GLY A 92 6.93 5.83 4.04
N LEU A 93 7.77 6.65 3.42
CA LEU A 93 9.09 6.28 2.91
C LEU A 93 9.71 5.23 3.83
N LYS A 94 9.85 3.99 3.33
CA LYS A 94 10.64 3.00 4.03
C LYS A 94 12.07 3.51 3.91
N LEU A 95 12.51 4.16 4.98
CA LEU A 95 13.84 4.73 5.06
C LEU A 95 14.85 3.61 4.78
N THR A 96 15.90 3.92 4.03
CA THR A 96 17.06 3.03 3.92
C THR A 96 17.67 2.83 5.31
N ASP A 97 18.47 1.78 5.51
CA ASP A 97 19.15 1.54 6.80
C ASP A 97 20.02 2.75 7.22
N GLU A 98 20.57 3.46 6.23
CA GLU A 98 21.33 4.70 6.42
C GLU A 98 20.42 5.85 6.88
N GLU A 99 19.28 6.04 6.23
CA GLU A 99 18.29 7.06 6.57
C GLU A 99 17.65 6.80 7.95
N GLU A 100 17.39 5.54 8.30
CA GLU A 100 16.88 5.16 9.62
C GLU A 100 17.93 5.40 10.73
N THR A 101 19.19 5.08 10.45
CA THR A 101 20.31 5.36 11.34
C THR A 101 20.47 6.87 11.55
N PHE A 102 20.42 7.65 10.47
CA PHE A 102 20.50 9.11 10.52
C PHE A 102 19.34 9.70 11.33
N LEU A 103 18.11 9.25 11.09
CA LEU A 103 16.93 9.70 11.83
C LEU A 103 17.02 9.34 13.31
N SER A 104 17.55 8.17 13.66
CA SER A 104 17.79 7.75 15.04
C SER A 104 18.81 8.66 15.74
N LEU A 105 19.93 8.96 15.07
CA LEU A 105 20.95 9.90 15.58
C LEU A 105 20.37 11.30 15.76
N PHE A 106 19.64 11.80 14.77
CA PHE A 106 18.98 13.11 14.83
C PHE A 106 18.01 13.20 16.01
N ARG A 107 17.17 12.17 16.23
CA ARG A 107 16.25 12.10 17.38
C ARG A 107 16.99 12.09 18.71
N LYS A 108 18.11 11.36 18.83
CA LYS A 108 18.96 11.34 20.04
C LYS A 108 19.62 12.70 20.28
N LEU A 109 20.12 13.35 19.23
CA LEU A 109 20.73 14.67 19.32
C LEU A 109 19.70 15.73 19.72
N ARG A 110 18.48 15.65 19.17
CA ARG A 110 17.36 16.55 19.51
C ARG A 110 16.97 16.46 20.97
N ARG A 111 16.99 15.26 21.57
CA ARG A 111 16.69 15.06 23.00
C ARG A 111 17.83 15.53 23.92
N SER A 112 19.08 15.29 23.53
CA SER A 112 20.24 15.56 24.38
C SER A 112 20.78 16.98 24.26
N ARG A 113 20.70 17.59 23.06
CA ARG A 113 21.29 18.90 22.73
C ARG A 113 20.41 19.69 21.74
N PRO A 114 19.23 20.16 22.16
CA PRO A 114 18.28 20.87 21.27
C PRO A 114 18.86 22.16 20.67
N ALA A 115 19.74 22.87 21.39
CA ALA A 115 20.41 24.06 20.88
C ALA A 115 21.28 23.77 19.65
N VAL A 116 22.01 22.65 19.65
CA VAL A 116 22.85 22.22 18.52
C VAL A 116 22.00 21.92 17.29
N VAL A 117 20.85 21.24 17.48
CA VAL A 117 19.92 20.95 16.38
C VAL A 117 19.36 22.24 15.78
N THR A 118 19.01 23.21 16.62
CA THR A 118 18.51 24.52 16.15
C THR A 118 19.57 25.24 15.31
N SER A 119 20.83 25.26 15.78
CA SER A 119 21.93 25.85 15.01
C SER A 119 22.15 25.14 13.67
N LEU A 120 22.09 23.80 13.64
CA LEU A 120 22.24 23.02 12.41
C LEU A 120 21.11 23.32 11.41
N LEU A 121 19.86 23.41 11.88
CA LEU A 121 18.72 23.76 11.03
C LEU A 121 18.86 25.17 10.46
N ASN A 122 19.31 26.14 11.26
CA ASN A 122 19.53 27.52 10.78
C ASN A 122 20.66 27.60 9.73
N ILE A 123 21.73 26.82 9.90
CA ILE A 123 22.81 26.73 8.90
C ILE A 123 22.27 26.11 7.61
N PHE A 124 21.48 25.03 7.71
CA PHE A 124 20.89 24.37 6.56
C PHE A 124 19.92 25.30 5.80
N ASP A 125 19.06 26.02 6.52
CA ASP A 125 18.17 27.05 5.95
C ASP A 125 18.96 28.10 5.16
N SER A 126 20.03 28.60 5.76
CA SER A 126 20.92 29.59 5.14
C SER A 126 21.57 29.04 3.86
N LEU A 127 22.02 27.78 3.87
CA LEU A 127 22.62 27.12 2.71
C LEU A 127 21.60 26.93 1.58
N CYS A 128 20.38 26.54 1.91
CA CYS A 128 19.30 26.40 0.93
C CYS A 128 18.90 27.75 0.33
N CYS A 129 18.86 28.82 1.13
CA CYS A 129 18.64 30.18 0.64
C CYS A 129 19.74 30.61 -0.36
N VAL A 130 21.01 30.33 -0.07
CA VAL A 130 22.14 30.63 -0.98
C VAL A 130 22.08 29.77 -2.25
N ALA A 131 21.62 28.54 -2.14
CA ALA A 131 21.48 27.61 -3.26
C ALA A 131 20.18 27.81 -4.07
N GLU A 132 19.33 28.78 -3.70
CA GLU A 132 18.01 29.03 -4.29
C GLU A 132 17.09 27.80 -4.26
N ILE A 133 17.21 26.97 -3.21
CA ILE A 133 16.38 25.79 -2.98
C ILE A 133 15.31 26.17 -1.95
N ASP A 134 14.02 26.12 -2.32
CA ASP A 134 12.92 26.29 -1.37
C ASP A 134 12.78 25.02 -0.51
N CYS A 135 13.05 25.16 0.79
CA CYS A 135 12.92 24.12 1.80
C CYS A 135 12.16 24.62 3.04
N SER A 136 11.45 25.74 2.89
CA SER A 136 10.79 26.46 3.99
C SER A 136 9.71 25.61 4.67
N GLU A 137 9.00 24.78 3.91
CA GLU A 137 7.96 23.91 4.42
C GLU A 137 8.54 22.72 5.21
N GLU A 138 9.62 22.11 4.73
CA GLU A 138 10.34 21.01 5.37
C GLU A 138 10.95 21.44 6.71
N ILE A 139 11.59 22.61 6.74
CA ILE A 139 12.18 23.18 7.97
C ILE A 139 11.09 23.54 8.98
N SER A 140 9.98 24.12 8.52
CA SER A 140 8.81 24.41 9.39
C SER A 140 8.23 23.13 10.00
N ARG A 141 8.12 22.04 9.23
CA ARG A 141 7.65 20.73 9.72
C ARG A 141 8.61 20.11 10.74
N LEU A 142 9.93 20.27 10.56
CA LEU A 142 10.94 19.80 11.52
C LEU A 142 10.87 20.57 12.85
N ASN A 143 10.59 21.87 12.80
CA ASN A 143 10.42 22.73 13.97
C ASN A 143 9.10 22.51 14.72
N LYS A 144 8.01 22.10 14.04
CA LYS A 144 6.67 21.91 14.64
C LYS A 144 6.46 20.60 15.39
N ARG A 145 7.31 19.58 15.23
CA ARG A 145 7.23 18.30 16.00
C ARG A 145 7.79 18.42 17.42
N GLN A 146 7.44 19.51 18.11
CA GLN A 146 7.75 19.77 19.52
C GLN A 146 6.99 18.82 20.43
#